data_AF-A0A438KE93-F1
#
_entry.id   AF-A0A438KE93-F1
#
_cell.length_a   1.000
_cell.length_b   1.000
_cell.length_c   1.000
_cell.angle_alpha   90.00
_cell.angle_beta   90.00
_cell.angle_gamma   90.00
#
_symmetry.space_group_name_H-M   'P 1'
#
loop_
_entity.id
_entity.type
_entity.pdbx_description
1 polymer ?
#
loop_
_entity_poly.entity_id
_entity_poly.type
_entity_poly.pdbx_seq_one_letter_code
_entity_poly.pdbx_strand_id
1 'polypeptide(L)' 'MGDLQSKKDKASSLEEQCLRYFTPREVANLHSFPEDFHFPQHVNLRQRYALLGNSLSVAVVAPLLAYLFTQPSGL' A
#
# COMPACT_ATOMS: atom_id res chain seq x y z
N MET A 1 -7.49 29.57 -35.33
CA MET A 1 -6.83 29.18 -34.07
C MET A 1 -7.81 28.24 -33.38
N GLY A 2 -7.68 26.94 -33.62
CA GLY A 2 -8.66 25.94 -33.16
C GLY A 2 -8.42 25.59 -31.71
N ASP A 3 -9.48 25.61 -30.90
CA ASP A 3 -9.47 25.26 -29.49
C ASP A 3 -8.94 23.85 -29.28
N LEU A 4 -7.89 23.77 -28.47
CA LEU A 4 -7.26 22.54 -28.03
C LEU A 4 -8.17 21.91 -26.95
N GLN A 5 -9.13 21.08 -27.38
CA GLN A 5 -9.90 20.24 -26.46
C GLN A 5 -8.99 19.16 -25.87
N SER A 6 -8.44 19.45 -24.69
CA SER A 6 -7.90 18.45 -23.78
C SER A 6 -9.06 17.53 -23.36
N LYS A 7 -9.17 16.37 -24.03
CA LYS A 7 -9.98 15.24 -23.58
C LYS A 7 -9.38 14.71 -22.28
N LYS A 8 -9.72 15.38 -21.17
CA LYS A 8 -9.59 14.80 -19.84
C LYS A 8 -10.77 13.86 -19.72
N ASP A 9 -10.52 12.56 -19.86
CA ASP A 9 -11.52 11.52 -19.64
C ASP A 9 -12.28 11.86 -18.36
N LYS A 10 -13.60 12.05 -18.49
CA LYS A 10 -14.49 12.45 -17.41
C LYS A 10 -14.66 11.27 -16.45
N ALA A 11 -13.62 10.96 -15.67
CA ALA A 11 -13.81 10.17 -14.47
C ALA A 11 -14.73 10.99 -13.55
N SER A 12 -15.94 10.50 -13.32
CA SER A 12 -16.83 11.04 -12.29
C SER A 12 -16.10 11.13 -10.95
N SER A 13 -16.50 12.07 -10.11
CA SER A 13 -15.88 12.22 -8.78
C SER A 13 -16.00 10.91 -7.99
N LEU A 14 -15.06 10.65 -7.07
CA LEU A 14 -15.11 9.44 -6.24
C LEU A 14 -16.43 9.35 -5.44
N GLU A 15 -16.96 10.50 -5.02
CA GLU A 15 -18.22 10.61 -4.29
C GLU A 15 -19.42 10.17 -5.14
N GLU A 16 -19.48 10.57 -6.41
CA GLU A 16 -20.53 10.12 -7.35
C GLU A 16 -20.51 8.60 -7.57
N GLN A 17 -19.34 7.97 -7.37
CA GLN A 17 -19.16 6.53 -7.48
C GLN A 17 -19.29 5.81 -6.12
N CYS A 18 -19.63 6.53 -5.04
CA CYS A 18 -19.66 6.01 -3.67
C CYS A 18 -18.33 5.36 -3.24
N LEU A 19 -17.21 5.88 -3.74
CA LEU A 19 -15.87 5.40 -3.44
C LEU A 19 -15.17 6.29 -2.41
N ARG A 20 -14.26 5.69 -1.64
CA ARG A 20 -13.34 6.41 -0.76
C ARG A 20 -11.92 5.86 -0.88
N TYR A 21 -10.94 6.67 -0.47
CA TYR A 21 -9.58 6.19 -0.29
C TYR A 21 -9.46 5.18 0.85
N PHE A 22 -8.51 4.27 0.71
CA PHE A 22 -8.11 3.36 1.78
C PHE A 22 -7.43 4.12 2.90
N THR A 23 -7.74 3.74 4.14
CA THR A 23 -7.06 4.20 5.35
C THR A 23 -5.66 3.56 5.45
N PRO A 24 -4.73 4.12 6.26
CA PRO A 24 -3.44 3.48 6.47
C PRO A 24 -3.54 2.04 7.02
N ARG A 25 -4.55 1.75 7.85
CA ARG A 25 -4.76 0.39 8.37
C ARG A 25 -5.18 -0.58 7.26
N GLU A 26 -6.04 -0.16 6.34
CA GLU A 26 -6.44 -0.99 5.21
C GLU A 26 -5.28 -1.24 4.25
N VAL A 27 -4.44 -0.24 3.99
CA VAL A 27 -3.21 -0.43 3.21
C VAL A 27 -2.25 -1.40 3.94
N ALA A 28 -2.11 -1.28 5.26
CA ALA A 28 -1.33 -2.24 6.05
C ALA A 28 -1.89 -3.67 5.95
N ASN A 29 -3.21 -3.83 5.93
CA ASN A 29 -3.86 -5.13 5.74
C ASN A 29 -3.57 -5.71 4.36
N LEU A 30 -3.54 -4.90 3.29
CA LEU A 30 -3.13 -5.35 1.95
C LEU A 30 -1.69 -5.89 1.94
N HIS A 31 -0.81 -5.28 2.73
CA HIS A 31 0.56 -5.76 2.96
C HIS A 31 0.66 -6.92 3.98
N SER A 32 -0.46 -7.41 4.49
CA SER A 32 -0.53 -8.50 5.48
C SER A 32 0.23 -8.18 6.79
N PHE A 33 0.27 -6.91 7.19
CA PHE A 33 0.77 -6.54 8.51
C PHE A 33 -0.14 -7.08 9.62
N PRO A 34 0.42 -7.49 10.76
CA PRO A 34 -0.36 -7.91 11.93
C PRO A 34 -1.39 -6.87 12.40
N GLU A 35 -2.45 -7.31 13.07
CA GLU A 35 -3.53 -6.43 13.56
C GLU A 35 -3.03 -5.41 14.59
N ASP A 36 -2.10 -5.82 15.45
CA ASP A 36 -1.42 -5.04 16.48
C ASP A 36 -0.33 -4.08 15.94
N PHE A 37 -0.09 -4.10 14.62
CA PHE A 37 0.81 -3.12 14.01
C PHE A 37 0.20 -1.71 14.05
N HIS A 38 0.93 -0.79 14.69
CA HIS A 38 0.55 0.61 14.80
C HIS A 38 1.73 1.55 14.57
N PHE A 39 1.44 2.71 13.98
CA PHE A 39 2.44 3.77 13.84
C PHE A 39 2.64 4.52 15.15
N PRO A 40 3.87 4.96 15.46
CA PRO A 40 4.11 5.88 16.56
C PRO A 40 3.28 7.16 16.43
N GLN A 41 2.93 7.78 17.57
CA GLN A 41 2.06 8.96 17.62
C GLN A 41 2.60 10.16 16.82
N HIS A 42 3.92 10.30 16.71
CA HIS A 42 4.57 11.40 16.00
C HIS A 42 4.55 11.24 14.46
N VAL A 43 4.16 10.08 13.93
CA VAL A 43 4.12 9.82 12.48
C VAL A 43 2.81 10.35 11.91
N ASN A 44 2.91 11.36 11.05
CA ASN A 44 1.75 11.99 10.42
C ASN A 44 1.16 11.13 9.29
N LEU A 45 -0.06 11.45 8.87
CA LEU A 45 -0.82 10.66 7.89
C LEU A 45 -0.06 10.47 6.56
N ARG A 46 0.59 11.53 6.05
CA ARG A 46 1.35 11.46 4.79
C ARG A 46 2.54 10.51 4.91
N GLN A 47 3.25 10.55 6.04
CA GLN A 47 4.35 9.64 6.32
C GLN A 47 3.87 8.20 6.43
N ARG A 48 2.70 7.94 7.04
CA ARG A 48 2.13 6.58 7.11
C ARG A 48 1.90 6.00 5.72
N TYR A 49 1.26 6.75 4.82
CA TYR A 49 1.08 6.29 3.44
C TYR A 49 2.41 6.10 2.70
N ALA A 50 3.38 7.01 2.88
CA ALA A 50 4.70 6.85 2.28
C ALA A 50 5.41 5.59 2.80
N LEU A 51 5.38 5.33 4.10
CA LEU A 51 5.98 4.13 4.70
C LEU A 51 5.32 2.85 4.20
N LEU A 52 3.99 2.81 4.15
CA LEU A 52 3.25 1.64 3.69
C LEU A 52 3.45 1.39 2.20
N GLY A 53 3.35 2.44 1.37
CA GLY A 53 3.52 2.31 -0.08
C GLY A 53 4.93 1.89 -0.51
N ASN A 54 5.94 2.16 0.33
CA ASN A 54 7.31 1.69 0.11
C ASN A 54 7.62 0.35 0.82
N SER A 55 6.66 -0.21 1.56
CA SER A 55 6.87 -1.45 2.29
C SER A 55 6.68 -2.68 1.40
N LEU A 56 7.16 -3.83 1.89
CA LEU A 56 6.95 -5.12 1.24
C LEU A 56 5.72 -5.82 1.84
N SER A 57 5.09 -6.69 1.05
CA SER A 57 4.03 -7.56 1.56
C SER A 57 4.63 -8.66 2.44
N VAL A 58 4.19 -8.74 3.69
CA VAL A 58 4.60 -9.78 4.65
C VAL A 58 4.25 -11.17 4.11
N ALA A 59 3.07 -11.32 3.48
CA ALA A 59 2.65 -12.58 2.87
C ALA A 59 3.59 -13.07 1.75
N VAL A 60 4.27 -12.14 1.06
CA VAL A 60 5.25 -12.47 0.01
C VAL A 60 6.63 -12.75 0.60
N VAL A 61 7.08 -11.91 1.54
CA VAL A 61 8.46 -12.01 2.09
C VAL A 61 8.59 -13.17 3.08
N ALA A 62 7.56 -13.49 3.86
CA ALA A 62 7.59 -14.57 4.84
C ALA A 62 8.01 -15.94 4.25
N PRO A 63 7.41 -16.45 3.15
CA PRO A 63 7.84 -17.71 2.55
C PRO A 63 9.25 -17.64 1.94
N LEU A 64 9.68 -16.48 1.43
CA LEU A 64 11.05 -16.30 0.91
C LEU A 64 12.09 -16.39 2.03
N LEU A 65 11.82 -15.76 3.18
CA LEU A 65 12.68 -15.88 4.36
C LEU A 65 12.64 -17.30 4.91
N ALA A 66 11.48 -17.94 4.96
CA ALA A 66 11.37 -19.35 5.36
C ALA A 66 12.24 -20.23 4.46
N TYR A 67 12.18 -20.05 3.14
CA TYR A 67 13.04 -20.78 2.20
C TYR A 67 14.53 -20.51 2.43
N LEU A 68 14.92 -19.23 2.58
CA LEU A 68 16.30 -18.82 2.82
C LEU A 68 16.89 -19.46 4.10
N PHE A 69 16.09 -19.56 5.16
CA PHE A 69 16.54 -20.06 6.46
C PHE A 69 16.28 -21.55 6.71
N THR A 70 15.46 -22.23 5.89
CA THR A 70 15.22 -23.68 6.00
C THR A 70 16.12 -24.51 5.11
N GLN A 71 16.79 -23.91 4.13
CA GLN A 71 17.85 -24.60 3.39
C GLN A 71 19.07 -24.74 4.31
N PRO A 72 19.47 -25.97 4.72
CA PRO A 72 20.79 -26.15 5.29
C PRO A 72 21.78 -25.66 4.24
N SER A 73 22.73 -24.82 4.64
CA SER A 73 23.77 -24.35 3.74
C SER A 73 24.50 -25.59 3.20
N GLY A 74 24.14 -26.03 1.99
CA GLY A 74 24.78 -27.13 1.30
C GLY A 74 26.18 -26.70 0.87
N LEU A 75 27.10 -26.81 1.82
CA LEU A 75 28.53 -27.05 1.61
C LEU A 75 28.81 -28.48 2.06
#